data_AF-A0A924E4I0-F1
#
_entry.id   AF-A0A924E4I0-F1
#
_cell.length_a   1.000
_cell.length_b   1.000
_cell.length_c   1.000
_cell.angle_alpha   90.00
_cell.angle_beta   90.00
_cell.angle_gamma   90.00
#
_symmetry.space_group_name_H-M   'P 1'
#
loop_
_entity.id
_entity.type
_entity.pdbx_description
1 polymer ?
#
loop_
_entity_poly.entity_id
_entity_poly.type
_entity_poly.pdbx_seq_one_letter_code
_entity_poly.pdbx_strand_id
1 'polypeptide(L)'
;MNPQSQPVSGASSQPTDQKSFSNDVRPTTQNDVPNTAEDNDLIEKVWVRGAKDIVNKTCNDPHIQSKELNSYKAEYIKKRYGKDIKLSE
;
A
#
# COMPACT_ATOMS: atom_id res chain seq x y z
N MET A 1 -28.75 54.20 -22.73
CA MET A 1 -28.40 54.50 -21.33
C MET A 1 -26.91 54.20 -21.11
N ASN A 2 -26.11 55.23 -20.80
CA ASN A 2 -24.80 55.13 -20.11
C ASN A 2 -25.03 54.79 -18.61
N PRO A 3 -24.05 54.44 -17.72
CA PRO A 3 -22.61 54.75 -17.76
C PRO A 3 -21.64 53.68 -17.12
N GLN A 4 -20.35 54.06 -17.02
CA GLN A 4 -19.51 53.95 -15.81
C GLN A 4 -18.30 52.99 -15.80
N SER A 5 -17.13 53.62 -15.95
CA SER A 5 -15.84 53.55 -15.23
C SER A 5 -15.30 52.26 -14.57
N GLN A 6 -13.99 52.09 -14.79
CA GLN A 6 -13.02 51.12 -14.25
C GLN A 6 -12.92 51.13 -12.70
N PRO A 7 -12.20 50.16 -12.06
CA PRO A 7 -10.75 50.37 -11.90
C PRO A 7 -9.88 49.09 -11.88
N VAL A 8 -8.57 49.38 -11.81
CA VAL A 8 -7.41 48.62 -11.32
C VAL A 8 -6.69 47.63 -12.24
N SER A 9 -5.59 48.14 -12.78
CA SER A 9 -4.35 47.41 -13.06
C SER A 9 -3.93 46.58 -11.85
N GLY A 10 -4.02 45.26 -11.98
CA GLY A 10 -3.29 44.30 -11.17
C GLY A 10 -2.30 43.60 -12.07
N ALA A 11 -1.07 44.12 -12.13
CA ALA A 11 0.03 43.47 -12.82
C ALA A 11 0.38 42.14 -12.12
N SER A 12 0.33 41.04 -12.86
CA SER A 12 1.20 39.87 -12.65
C SER A 12 1.24 39.08 -13.97
N SER A 13 2.26 39.40 -14.77
CA SER A 13 3.20 38.49 -15.46
C SER A 13 2.83 37.01 -15.38
N GLN A 14 2.78 36.17 -16.43
CA GLN A 14 3.55 36.12 -17.67
C GLN A 14 2.85 35.12 -18.65
N PRO A 15 3.27 35.07 -19.93
CA PRO A 15 2.48 34.57 -21.05
C PRO A 15 2.47 33.04 -21.17
N THR A 16 1.28 32.48 -21.42
CA THR A 16 1.12 31.15 -22.00
C THR A 16 1.45 31.22 -23.49
N ASP A 17 2.72 30.96 -23.83
CA ASP A 17 3.12 30.71 -25.21
C ASP A 17 2.93 29.22 -25.55
N GLN A 18 2.07 29.05 -26.53
CA GLN A 18 1.61 27.81 -27.14
C GLN A 18 2.77 27.14 -27.90
N LYS A 19 3.09 25.87 -27.61
CA LYS A 19 3.98 25.07 -28.47
C LYS A 19 3.34 23.73 -28.85
N SER A 20 3.30 23.57 -30.17
CA SER A 20 2.65 22.55 -31.01
C SER A 20 2.99 21.10 -30.67
N PHE A 21 1.99 20.23 -30.84
CA PHE A 21 2.15 18.78 -30.86
C PHE A 21 2.78 18.35 -32.20
N SER A 22 4.10 18.15 -32.22
CA SER A 22 4.74 17.37 -33.27
C SER A 22 4.57 15.89 -32.97
N ASN A 23 3.97 15.16 -33.92
CA ASN A 23 3.92 13.71 -33.96
C ASN A 23 5.35 13.15 -34.05
N ASP A 24 5.89 12.68 -32.94
CA ASP A 24 7.09 11.85 -32.93
C ASP A 24 6.73 10.51 -32.29
N VAL A 25 6.43 9.53 -33.14
CA VAL A 25 6.22 8.14 -32.76
C VAL A 25 7.58 7.58 -32.33
N ARG A 26 7.88 7.67 -31.05
CA ARG A 26 8.94 6.89 -30.41
C ARG A 26 8.28 5.62 -29.88
N PRO A 27 8.76 4.41 -30.22
CA PRO A 27 8.33 3.23 -29.51
C PRO A 27 8.90 3.38 -28.09
N THR A 28 8.04 3.78 -27.15
CA THR A 28 8.34 3.65 -25.74
C THR A 28 8.47 2.15 -25.54
N THR A 29 9.71 1.66 -25.53
CA THR A 29 10.05 0.30 -25.09
C THR A 29 9.24 0.06 -23.85
N GLN A 30 8.28 -0.86 -24.00
CA GLN A 30 7.36 -1.23 -22.95
C GLN A 30 8.17 -1.34 -21.69
N ASN A 31 7.73 -0.66 -20.64
CA ASN A 31 8.15 -0.99 -19.30
C ASN A 31 7.77 -2.47 -19.10
N ASP A 32 8.66 -3.36 -19.51
CA ASP A 32 8.83 -4.70 -18.96
C ASP A 32 9.40 -4.47 -17.55
N VAL A 33 8.63 -3.76 -16.72
CA VAL A 33 8.60 -4.10 -15.31
C VAL A 33 8.01 -5.51 -15.32
N PRO A 34 8.81 -6.53 -14.98
CA PRO A 34 8.32 -7.90 -15.01
C PRO A 34 7.02 -7.93 -14.24
N ASN A 35 6.02 -8.49 -14.93
CA ASN A 35 4.71 -8.91 -14.48
C ASN A 35 4.55 -8.78 -12.96
N THR A 36 3.63 -7.91 -12.54
CA THR A 36 2.87 -7.98 -11.29
C THR A 36 3.29 -9.16 -10.43
N ALA A 37 3.82 -8.91 -9.24
CA ALA A 37 4.03 -9.96 -8.23
C ALA A 37 2.76 -10.82 -8.11
N GLU A 38 2.72 -11.94 -8.85
CA GLU A 38 1.55 -12.79 -9.02
C GLU A 38 1.42 -13.79 -7.86
N ASP A 39 2.37 -13.75 -6.92
CA ASP A 39 2.16 -14.21 -5.55
C ASP A 39 1.26 -13.20 -4.83
N ASN A 40 -0.06 -13.36 -5.04
CA ASN A 40 -1.03 -12.95 -4.04
C ASN A 40 -0.70 -13.73 -2.76
N ASP A 41 0.16 -13.15 -1.91
CA ASP A 41 0.73 -13.76 -0.71
C ASP A 41 -0.36 -13.92 0.37
N LEU A 42 -1.37 -14.73 0.05
CA LEU A 42 -2.43 -15.14 0.94
C LEU A 42 -1.82 -16.15 1.89
N ILE A 43 -1.68 -15.76 3.15
CA ILE A 43 -1.37 -16.66 4.26
C ILE A 43 -2.18 -17.95 4.11
N GLU A 44 -1.57 -19.12 4.31
CA GLU A 44 -2.29 -20.37 4.09
C GLU A 44 -3.50 -20.44 5.01
N LYS A 45 -4.65 -20.92 4.49
CA LYS A 45 -5.93 -20.95 5.22
C LYS A 45 -5.82 -21.65 6.58
N VAL A 46 -4.87 -22.58 6.73
CA VAL A 46 -4.57 -23.27 7.99
C VAL A 46 -4.08 -22.30 9.07
N TRP A 47 -3.23 -21.32 8.73
CA TRP A 47 -2.75 -20.31 9.67
C TRP A 47 -3.85 -19.34 10.07
N VAL A 48 -4.70 -18.89 9.14
CA VAL A 48 -5.85 -18.05 9.54
C VAL A 48 -6.79 -18.81 10.47
N ARG A 49 -7.07 -20.07 10.14
CA ARG A 49 -7.96 -20.91 10.94
C ARG A 49 -7.37 -21.17 12.33
N GLY A 50 -6.08 -21.49 12.42
CA GLY A 50 -5.40 -21.71 13.70
C GLY A 50 -5.38 -20.45 14.57
N ALA A 51 -5.08 -19.28 13.98
CA ALA A 51 -5.14 -18.02 14.71
C ALA A 51 -6.55 -17.71 15.25
N LYS A 52 -7.59 -17.97 14.45
CA LYS A 52 -8.99 -17.83 14.89
C LYS A 52 -9.34 -18.79 16.02
N ASP A 53 -8.88 -20.04 15.94
CA ASP A 53 -9.09 -21.05 16.97
C ASP A 53 -8.42 -20.67 18.29
N ILE A 54 -7.18 -20.17 18.25
CA ILE A 54 -6.47 -19.62 19.42
C ILE A 54 -7.30 -18.49 20.04
N VAL A 55 -7.72 -17.49 19.25
CA VAL A 55 -8.52 -16.36 19.75
C VAL A 55 -9.81 -16.84 20.41
N ASN A 56 -10.52 -17.79 19.81
CA ASN A 56 -11.74 -18.34 20.38
C ASN A 56 -11.49 -19.09 21.70
N LYS A 57 -10.39 -19.85 21.78
CA LYS A 57 -10.02 -20.62 22.99
C LYS A 57 -9.51 -19.74 24.13
N THR A 58 -8.83 -18.64 23.80
CA THR A 58 -8.18 -17.76 24.78
C THR A 58 -8.94 -16.43 24.95
N CYS A 59 -10.18 -16.33 24.49
CA CYS A 59 -10.96 -15.08 24.51
C CYS A 59 -11.14 -14.49 25.92
N ASN A 60 -11.06 -15.34 26.96
CA ASN A 60 -11.24 -14.95 28.35
C ASN A 60 -9.94 -14.45 29.02
N ASP A 61 -8.78 -14.62 28.39
CA ASP A 61 -7.49 -14.22 28.95
C ASP A 61 -6.60 -13.56 27.86
N PRO A 62 -6.43 -12.22 27.89
CA PRO A 62 -5.64 -11.50 26.90
C PRO A 62 -4.15 -11.80 26.98
N HIS A 63 -3.61 -12.17 28.15
CA HIS A 63 -2.21 -12.53 28.31
C HIS A 63 -1.92 -13.87 27.63
N ILE A 64 -2.77 -14.88 27.87
CA ILE A 64 -2.65 -16.18 27.22
C ILE A 64 -2.88 -16.04 25.70
N GLN A 65 -3.86 -15.24 25.28
CA GLN A 65 -4.09 -14.99 23.86
C GLN A 65 -2.85 -14.43 23.15
N SER A 66 -2.23 -13.40 23.74
CA SER A 66 -1.04 -12.78 23.16
C SER A 66 0.11 -13.80 23.05
N LYS A 67 0.34 -14.59 24.10
CA LYS A 67 1.40 -15.61 24.14
C LYS A 67 1.22 -16.69 23.07
N GLU A 68 0.02 -17.28 22.99
CA GLU A 68 -0.29 -18.32 22.02
C GLU A 68 -0.26 -17.78 20.58
N LEU A 69 -0.84 -16.59 20.35
CA LEU A 69 -0.88 -15.97 19.03
C LEU A 69 0.52 -15.55 18.56
N ASN A 70 1.36 -15.04 19.45
CA ASN A 70 2.75 -14.70 19.14
C ASN A 70 3.55 -15.95 18.79
N SER A 71 3.37 -17.05 19.54
CA SER A 71 4.04 -18.32 19.27
C SER A 71 3.66 -18.83 17.88
N TYR A 72 2.37 -18.83 17.58
CA TYR A 72 1.83 -19.27 16.29
C TYR A 72 2.31 -18.38 15.11
N LYS A 73 2.41 -17.07 15.34
CA LYS A 73 3.00 -16.13 14.39
C LYS A 73 4.49 -16.41 14.16
N ALA A 74 5.26 -16.69 15.21
CA ALA A 74 6.68 -17.00 15.09
C ALA A 74 6.90 -18.26 14.25
N GLU A 75 6.07 -19.29 14.45
CA GLU A 75 6.09 -20.50 13.64
C GLU A 75 5.80 -20.23 12.16
N TYR A 76 4.77 -19.42 11.87
CA TYR A 76 4.46 -19.02 10.50
C TYR A 76 5.64 -18.29 9.83
N ILE A 77 6.23 -17.31 10.52
CA ILE A 77 7.33 -16.52 9.98
C ILE A 77 8.58 -17.38 9.75
N LYS A 78 8.85 -18.34 10.65
CA LYS A 78 9.92 -19.32 10.48
C LYS A 78 9.65 -20.22 9.27
N LYS A 79 8.42 -20.70 9.11
CA LYS A 79 8.03 -21.61 8.03
C LYS A 79 8.08 -20.95 6.66
N ARG A 80 7.60 -19.71 6.55
CA ARG A 80 7.47 -18.99 5.26
C ARG A 80 8.77 -18.27 4.87
N TYR A 81 9.48 -17.69 5.84
CA TYR A 81 10.62 -16.81 5.57
C TYR A 81 11.95 -17.33 6.15
N GLY A 82 11.96 -18.48 6.83
CA GLY A 82 13.16 -19.01 7.48
C GLY A 82 13.69 -18.12 8.62
N LYS A 83 12.87 -17.17 9.11
CA LYS A 83 13.26 -16.19 10.12
C LYS A 83 12.82 -16.65 11.50
N ASP A 84 13.77 -16.68 12.43
CA ASP A 84 13.48 -17.00 13.82
C ASP A 84 13.10 -15.72 14.57
N ILE A 85 11.90 -15.70 15.16
CA ILE A 85 11.44 -14.58 15.99
C ILE A 85 11.64 -14.95 17.45
N LYS A 86 12.39 -14.15 18.18
CA LYS A 86 12.48 -14.26 19.63
C LYS A 86 11.14 -13.85 20.25
N LEU A 87 10.46 -14.81 20.84
CA LEU A 87 9.31 -14.60 21.71
C LEU A 87 9.82 -14.03 23.03
N SER A 88 9.77 -12.70 23.16
CA SER A 88 9.97 -12.07 24.47
C SER A 88 8.64 -12.14 25.22
N GLU A 89 8.62 -12.85 26.34
CA GLU A 89 7.47 -12.94 27.27
C GLU A 89 7.09 -11.59 27.88
#